data_AF-A0A1H2J1I6-F1
#
_entry.id   AF-A0A1H2J1I6-F1
#
_cell.length_a   1.000
_cell.length_b   1.000
_cell.length_c   1.000
_cell.angle_alpha   90.00
_cell.angle_beta   90.00
_cell.angle_gamma   90.00
#
_symmetry.space_group_name_H-M   'P 1'
#
loop_
_entity.id
_entity.type
_entity.pdbx_description
1 polymer ?
#
loop_
_entity_poly.entity_id
_entity_poly.type
_entity_poly.pdbx_seq_one_letter_code
_entity_poly.pdbx_strand_id
1 'polypeptide(L)' 'MDQTILYILLICAISFGLTMLALIDIILKDFGSIKAKIIWHFIAIIPIFGWLIYLIFGFKKGKKKKLV' A
#
# COMPACT_ATOMS: atom_id res chain seq x y z
N MET A 1 -29.73 -5.47 11.16
CA MET A 1 -28.58 -5.17 10.29
C MET A 1 -27.88 -6.49 10.05
N ASP A 2 -27.88 -6.99 8.81
CA ASP A 2 -27.36 -8.32 8.52
C ASP A 2 -25.85 -8.37 8.77
N GLN A 3 -25.35 -9.51 9.29
CA GLN A 3 -23.92 -9.72 9.57
C GLN A 3 -23.05 -9.50 8.33
N THR A 4 -23.62 -9.65 7.13
CA THR A 4 -22.99 -9.37 5.84
C THR A 4 -22.49 -7.93 5.73
N ILE A 5 -23.28 -6.95 6.20
CA ILE A 5 -22.90 -5.52 6.16
C ILE A 5 -21.68 -5.29 7.06
N LEU A 6 -21.68 -5.90 8.25
CA LEU A 6 -20.56 -5.82 9.18
C LEU A 6 -19.27 -6.38 8.55
N TYR A 7 -19.35 -7.55 7.90
CA TYR A 7 -18.20 -8.16 7.24
C TYR A 7 -17.68 -7.34 6.07
N ILE A 8 -18.56 -6.79 5.23
CA ILE A 8 -18.16 -5.91 4.12
C ILE A 8 -17.43 -4.68 4.67
N LEU A 9 -17.97 -4.06 5.72
CA LEU A 9 -17.39 -2.86 6.31
C LEU A 9 -16.03 -3.15 6.95
N LEU A 10 -15.87 -4.31 7.59
CA LEU A 10 -14.60 -4.75 8.16
C LEU A 10 -13.54 -4.98 7.06
N ILE A 11 -13.89 -5.68 5.98
CA ILE A 11 -12.98 -5.94 4.85
C ILE A 11 -12.54 -4.62 4.21
N CYS A 12 -13.48 -3.71 3.97
CA CYS A 12 -13.19 -2.39 3.42
C CYS A 12 -12.29 -1.57 4.36
N ALA A 13 -12.57 -1.56 5.67
CA ALA A 13 -11.78 -0.83 6.65
C ALA A 13 -10.33 -1.36 6.74
N ILE A 14 -10.16 -2.69 6.79
CA ILE A 14 -8.84 -3.33 6.80
C ILE A 14 -8.09 -3.02 5.50
N SER A 15 -8.74 -3.21 4.35
CA SER A 15 -8.12 -2.93 3.05
C SER A 15 -7.72 -1.46 2.93
N PHE A 16 -8.53 -0.53 3.42
CA PHE A 16 -8.22 0.89 3.39
C PHE A 16 -7.00 1.22 4.27
N GLY A 17 -6.96 0.68 5.50
CA GLY A 17 -5.80 0.82 6.37
C GLY A 17 -4.51 0.31 5.74
N LEU A 18 -4.57 -0.86 5.08
CA LEU A 18 -3.42 -1.44 4.38
C LEU A 18 -2.98 -0.62 3.17
N THR A 19 -3.92 -0.05 2.41
CA THR A 19 -3.60 0.92 1.34
C THR A 19 -2.89 2.14 1.88
N MET A 20 -3.36 2.74 2.99
CA MET A 20 -2.69 3.88 3.61
C MET A 20 -1.27 3.54 4.08
N LEU A 21 -1.10 2.38 4.74
CA LEU A 21 0.21 1.89 5.16
C LEU A 21 1.16 1.67 3.97
N ALA A 22 0.66 1.10 2.87
CA ALA A 22 1.42 0.92 1.65
C ALA A 22 1.88 2.27 1.08
N LEU A 23 0.99 3.26 0.99
CA LEU A 23 1.33 4.61 0.51
C LEU A 23 2.39 5.27 1.39
N ILE A 24 2.23 5.23 2.71
CA ILE A 24 3.22 5.76 3.67
C ILE A 24 4.58 5.08 3.45
N ASP A 25 4.61 3.76 3.31
CA ASP A 25 5.85 3.02 3.07
C ASP A 25 6.52 3.41 1.73
N ILE A 26 5.73 3.64 0.67
CA ILE A 26 6.26 4.12 -0.62
C ILE A 26 6.84 5.53 -0.50
N ILE A 27 6.18 6.42 0.24
CA ILE A 27 6.65 7.79 0.46
C ILE A 27 7.99 7.78 1.20
N LEU A 28 8.07 6.99 2.29
CA LEU A 28 9.25 6.91 3.16
C LEU A 28 10.42 6.17 2.52
N LYS A 29 10.17 5.23 1.61
CA LYS A 29 11.22 4.50 0.90
C LYS A 29 11.81 5.30 -0.25
N ASP A 30 13.09 5.06 -0.50
CA ASP A 30 13.76 5.47 -1.72
C ASP A 30 13.83 4.28 -2.68
N PHE A 31 13.35 4.48 -3.89
CA PHE A 31 13.35 3.48 -4.97
C PHE A 31 14.45 3.76 -6.00
N GLY A 32 15.35 4.71 -5.74
CA GLY A 32 16.44 5.10 -6.62
C GLY A 32 16.00 5.95 -7.83
N SER A 33 14.71 6.00 -8.14
CA SER A 33 14.16 6.91 -9.16
C SER A 33 12.75 7.39 -8.80
N ILE A 34 12.44 8.64 -9.19
CA ILE A 34 11.08 9.20 -9.08
C ILE A 34 10.08 8.34 -9.86
N LYS A 35 10.45 7.85 -11.06
CA LYS A 35 9.57 7.05 -11.92
C LYS A 35 9.13 5.76 -11.22
N ALA A 36 10.07 5.04 -10.60
CA ALA A 36 9.75 3.83 -9.84
C ALA A 36 8.83 4.13 -8.66
N LYS A 37 9.06 5.25 -7.95
CA LYS A 37 8.20 5.67 -6.83
C LYS A 37 6.76 5.94 -7.27
N ILE A 38 6.56 6.60 -8.42
CA ILE A 38 5.23 6.90 -8.97
C ILE A 38 4.50 5.61 -9.38
N ILE A 39 5.20 4.66 -10.03
CA ILE A 39 4.60 3.37 -10.43
C ILE A 39 4.04 2.63 -9.19
N TRP A 40 4.80 2.57 -8.10
CA TRP A 40 4.34 1.92 -6.87
C TRP A 40 3.15 2.65 -6.23
N HIS A 41 3.11 3.99 -6.26
CA HIS A 41 1.92 4.74 -5.81
C HIS A 41 0.68 4.40 -6.63
N PHE A 42 0.82 4.33 -7.95
CA PHE A 42 -0.29 4.03 -8.85
C PHE A 42 -0.84 2.62 -8.63
N ILE A 43 0.05 1.65 -8.43
CA ILE A 43 -0.32 0.27 -8.08
C ILE A 43 -1.03 0.22 -6.72
N ALA A 44 -0.50 0.91 -5.70
CA ALA A 44 -1.05 0.87 -4.35
C ALA A 44 -2.45 1.51 -4.21
N ILE A 45 -2.79 2.47 -5.08
CA ILE A 45 -4.10 3.14 -5.10
C ILE A 45 -5.25 2.20 -5.51
N ILE A 46 -4.96 1.12 -6.24
CA ILE A 46 -5.99 0.15 -6.66
C ILE A 46 -6.63 -0.44 -5.39
N PRO A 47 -7.94 -0.20 -5.13
CA PRO A 47 -8.60 -0.69 -3.93
C PRO A 47 -8.55 -2.22 -3.87
N ILE A 48 -8.50 -2.77 -2.66
CA ILE A 48 -8.54 -4.22 -2.37
C ILE A 48 -7.27 -5.00 -2.80
N PHE A 49 -6.73 -4.75 -3.99
CA PHE A 49 -5.60 -5.53 -4.54
C PHE A 49 -4.27 -4.76 -4.60
N GLY A 50 -4.32 -3.43 -4.71
CA GLY A 50 -3.13 -2.60 -4.89
C GLY A 50 -2.15 -2.68 -3.74
N TRP A 51 -2.66 -2.61 -2.50
CA TRP A 51 -1.84 -2.80 -1.30
C TRP A 51 -1.20 -4.19 -1.23
N LEU A 52 -1.91 -5.22 -1.70
CA LEU A 52 -1.42 -6.60 -1.68
C LEU A 52 -0.24 -6.77 -2.66
N ILE A 53 -0.41 -6.30 -3.90
CA ILE A 53 0.67 -6.32 -4.91
C ILE A 53 1.87 -5.53 -4.41
N TYR A 54 1.64 -4.36 -3.82
CA TYR A 54 2.71 -3.55 -3.25
C TYR A 54 3.46 -4.28 -2.14
N LEU A 55 2.76 -4.87 -1.17
CA LEU A 55 3.40 -5.55 -0.03
C LEU A 55 4.22 -6.77 -0.47
N ILE A 56 3.77 -7.51 -1.48
CA ILE A 56 4.49 -8.70 -1.97
C ILE A 56 5.75 -8.30 -2.76
N PHE A 57 5.63 -7.35 -3.68
CA PHE A 57 6.69 -7.03 -4.64
C PHE A 57 7.41 -5.71 -4.37
N GLY A 58 6.65 -4.65 -4.09
CA GLY A 58 7.16 -3.29 -3.91
C GLY A 58 7.88 -3.09 -2.58
N PHE A 59 7.41 -3.73 -1.51
CA PHE A 59 7.96 -3.58 -0.17
C PHE A 59 9.43 -3.98 -0.08
N LYS A 60 9.85 -5.02 -0.80
CA LYS A 60 11.25 -5.49 -0.83
C LYS A 60 12.16 -4.65 -1.74
N LYS A 61 11.59 -3.85 -2.65
CA LYS A 61 12.35 -3.12 -3.68
C LYS A 61 12.83 -1.74 -3.23
N GLY A 62 12.11 -1.08 -2.31
CA GLY A 62 12.55 0.21 -1.78
C GLY A 62 13.53 0.05 -0.63
N LYS A 63 14.59 0.86 -0.59
CA LYS A 63 15.48 0.95 0.57
C LYS A 63 14.92 2.00 1.53
N LYS A 64 14.85 1.67 2.83
CA LYS A 64 14.61 2.70 3.85
C LYS A 64 15.79 3.65 3.80
N LYS A 65 15.51 4.94 3.58
CA LYS A 65 16.55 5.98 3.67
C LYS A 65 17.16 5.88 5.07
N LYS A 66 18.42 5.45 5.18
CA LYS A 66 19.16 5.55 6.44
C LYS A 66 19.24 7.05 6.73
N LEU A 67 18.51 7.50 7.74
CA LEU A 67 18.81 8.77 8.38
C LEU A 67 20.17 8.54 9.05
N VAL A 68 21.21 9.05 8.41
CA VAL A 68 22.54 9.22 9.01
C VAL A 68 22.43 10.36 10.01
#